data_AF-A0A8J5PF27-F1
#
_entry.id   AF-A0A8J5PF27-F1
#
_cell.length_a   1.000
_cell.length_b   1.000
_cell.length_c   1.000
_cell.angle_alpha   90.00
_cell.angle_beta   90.00
_cell.angle_gamma   90.00
#
_symmetry.space_group_name_H-M   'P 1'
#
loop_
_entity.id
_entity.type
_entity.pdbx_description
1 polymer ?
#
loop_
_entity_poly.entity_id
_entity_poly.type
_entity_poly.pdbx_seq_one_letter_code
_entity_poly.pdbx_strand_id
1 'polypeptide(L)'
;MAETQVPSDAEQGWNQLSSNNGADYRVKASDYDINDKPADSADEPSASGPSFKNVKVHWTVGSEGVPSEDVQDETGITWYKLDKAEWWSPYTYKLTIVAKDTYNYVFYDESGDYYTLGVWQNAGTHSVEYRSGKPTIVSISGS
;
A
#
# COMPACT_ATOMS: atom_id res chain seq x y z
N MET A 1 -18.99 -30.83 3.02
CA MET A 1 -17.68 -30.15 2.97
C MET A 1 -18.02 -28.68 3.11
N ALA A 2 -17.63 -28.04 4.23
CA ALA A 2 -18.04 -26.68 4.51
C ALA A 2 -17.16 -25.73 3.69
N GLU A 3 -17.73 -25.16 2.63
CA GLU A 3 -17.20 -23.99 1.96
C GLU A 3 -17.13 -22.88 3.02
N THR A 4 -15.91 -22.55 3.44
CA THR A 4 -15.69 -21.41 4.35
C THR A 4 -15.94 -20.17 3.50
N GLN A 5 -17.21 -19.77 3.46
CA GLN A 5 -17.65 -18.51 2.90
C GLN A 5 -16.96 -17.41 3.72
N VAL A 6 -15.86 -16.89 3.17
CA VAL A 6 -15.21 -15.68 3.66
C VAL A 6 -16.30 -14.61 3.81
N PRO A 7 -16.42 -13.95 4.98
CA PRO A 7 -17.48 -12.96 5.16
C PRO A 7 -17.26 -11.83 4.16
N SER A 8 -18.18 -11.68 3.22
CA SER A 8 -18.23 -10.63 2.19
C SER A 8 -18.21 -9.20 2.76
N ASP A 9 -18.37 -9.06 4.08
CA ASP A 9 -18.28 -7.81 4.84
C ASP A 9 -16.82 -7.37 5.07
N ALA A 10 -15.87 -8.31 5.11
CA ALA A 10 -14.44 -8.00 5.23
C ALA A 10 -13.82 -7.46 3.94
N GLU A 11 -14.54 -7.56 2.81
CA GLU A 11 -14.13 -7.10 1.48
C GLU A 11 -14.57 -5.66 1.18
N GLN A 12 -15.50 -5.09 1.97
CA GLN A 12 -15.90 -3.68 1.82
C GLN A 12 -14.69 -2.76 2.07
N GLY A 13 -14.23 -2.10 1.02
CA GLY A 13 -13.10 -1.16 1.02
C GLY A 13 -11.74 -1.75 0.66
N TRP A 14 -11.61 -3.05 0.38
CA TRP A 14 -10.36 -3.60 -0.16
C TRP A 14 -10.42 -3.68 -1.68
N ASN A 15 -9.44 -3.13 -2.37
CA ASN A 15 -9.23 -3.28 -3.80
C ASN A 15 -8.19 -4.36 -4.04
N GLN A 16 -8.59 -5.44 -4.70
CA GLN A 16 -7.72 -6.57 -4.99
C GLN A 16 -6.99 -6.34 -6.32
N LEU A 17 -5.67 -6.43 -6.27
CA LEU A 17 -4.77 -6.16 -7.37
C LEU A 17 -3.79 -7.33 -7.54
N SER A 18 -3.16 -7.41 -8.70
CA SER A 18 -2.16 -8.44 -8.99
C SER A 18 -0.80 -7.79 -9.21
N SER A 19 0.21 -8.25 -8.48
CA SER A 19 1.59 -7.82 -8.67
C SER A 19 2.14 -8.38 -9.97
N ASN A 20 3.23 -7.79 -10.45
CA ASN A 20 3.86 -8.20 -11.70
C ASN A 20 4.33 -9.66 -11.72
N ASN A 21 4.67 -10.25 -10.57
CA ASN A 21 5.04 -11.66 -10.47
C ASN A 21 3.83 -12.60 -10.35
N GLY A 22 2.60 -12.09 -10.50
CA GLY A 22 1.36 -12.86 -10.38
C GLY A 22 0.92 -13.12 -8.93
N ALA A 23 1.54 -12.46 -7.95
CA ALA A 23 1.10 -12.50 -6.57
C ALA A 23 -0.09 -11.53 -6.37
N ASP A 24 -1.22 -12.05 -5.91
CA ASP A 24 -2.33 -11.21 -5.49
C ASP A 24 -1.94 -10.38 -4.27
N TYR A 25 -2.37 -9.13 -4.27
CA TYR A 25 -2.32 -8.23 -3.13
C TYR A 25 -3.63 -7.46 -3.06
N ARG A 26 -3.90 -6.83 -1.92
CA ARG A 26 -5.06 -5.96 -1.77
C ARG A 26 -4.68 -4.68 -1.07
N VAL A 27 -5.39 -3.61 -1.40
CA VAL A 27 -5.17 -2.29 -0.81
C VAL A 27 -6.45 -1.75 -0.22
N LYS A 28 -6.37 -0.98 0.85
CA LYS A 28 -7.51 -0.36 1.53
C LYS A 28 -7.11 0.99 2.09
N ALA A 29 -8.03 1.94 2.03
CA ALA A 29 -7.96 3.15 2.84
C ALA A 29 -8.95 3.02 4.01
N SER A 30 -8.56 3.50 5.19
CA SER A 30 -9.44 3.46 6.37
C SER A 30 -10.54 4.51 6.34
N ASP A 31 -10.27 5.65 5.70
CA ASP A 31 -11.15 6.82 5.72
C ASP A 31 -12.11 6.87 4.52
N TYR A 32 -11.76 6.19 3.43
CA TYR A 32 -12.54 6.18 2.19
C TYR A 32 -12.42 4.85 1.45
N ASP A 33 -13.33 4.59 0.52
CA ASP A 33 -13.25 3.40 -0.32
C ASP A 33 -12.30 3.65 -1.49
N ILE A 34 -11.20 2.89 -1.54
CA ILE A 34 -10.19 3.02 -2.59
C ILE A 34 -10.68 2.47 -3.95
N ASN A 35 -11.77 1.69 -3.97
CA ASN A 35 -12.46 1.26 -5.19
C ASN A 35 -13.46 2.30 -5.70
N ASP A 36 -14.03 3.12 -4.80
CA ASP A 36 -14.89 4.27 -5.14
C ASP A 36 -14.06 5.47 -5.63
N LYS A 37 -12.97 5.20 -6.35
CA LYS A 37 -12.31 6.22 -7.16
C LYS A 37 -13.32 6.65 -8.22
N PRO A 38 -13.67 7.95 -8.33
CA PRO A 38 -14.61 8.38 -9.36
C PRO A 38 -14.03 8.03 -10.73
N ALA A 39 -14.84 7.37 -11.57
CA ALA A 39 -14.46 6.98 -12.93
C ALA A 39 -14.07 8.18 -13.82
N ASP A 40 -14.43 9.40 -13.41
CA ASP A 40 -14.06 10.66 -14.04
C ASP A 40 -12.65 11.15 -13.66
N SER A 41 -12.00 10.52 -12.68
CA SER A 41 -10.55 10.62 -12.49
C SER A 41 -9.84 9.75 -13.54
N ALA A 42 -9.88 10.21 -14.79
CA ALA A 42 -9.02 9.73 -15.86
C ALA A 42 -7.53 9.95 -15.55
N ASP A 43 -7.24 10.80 -14.56
CA ASP A 43 -5.92 10.98 -13.98
C ASP A 43 -5.73 10.05 -12.76
N GLU A 44 -4.50 9.57 -12.65
CA GLU A 44 -3.89 9.01 -11.43
C GLU A 44 -4.12 10.01 -10.26
N PRO A 45 -3.89 9.66 -8.97
CA PRO A 45 -4.07 10.62 -7.90
C PRO A 45 -3.15 11.76 -8.26
N SER A 46 -3.69 12.96 -8.54
CA SER A 46 -2.84 14.06 -8.97
C SER A 46 -1.83 14.24 -7.85
N ALA A 47 -0.59 13.87 -8.15
CA ALA A 47 0.53 13.99 -7.26
C ALA A 47 0.52 15.43 -6.74
N SER A 48 0.36 15.60 -5.42
CA SER A 48 0.36 16.94 -4.83
C SER A 48 1.71 17.64 -5.01
N GLY A 49 2.77 16.90 -5.35
CA GLY A 49 4.10 17.41 -5.68
C GLY A 49 4.81 16.59 -6.78
N PRO A 50 6.15 16.68 -6.87
CA PRO A 50 6.89 16.06 -7.96
C PRO A 50 6.87 14.53 -7.88
N SER A 51 6.68 13.86 -9.02
CA SER A 51 6.86 12.41 -9.09
C SER A 51 8.28 12.01 -8.68
N PHE A 52 8.39 11.00 -7.84
CA PHE A 52 9.65 10.47 -7.31
C PHE A 52 9.80 9.00 -7.73
N LYS A 53 11.03 8.57 -8.00
CA LYS A 53 11.30 7.20 -8.44
C LYS A 53 12.47 6.62 -7.69
N ASN A 54 12.34 5.38 -7.26
CA ASN A 54 13.41 4.61 -6.65
C ASN A 54 13.98 5.26 -5.37
N VAL A 55 13.09 5.85 -4.55
CA VAL A 55 13.40 6.35 -3.21
C VAL A 55 13.79 5.15 -2.36
N LYS A 56 15.06 5.09 -1.94
CA LYS A 56 15.58 3.96 -1.19
C LYS A 56 15.06 4.00 0.24
N VAL A 57 14.33 2.97 0.63
CA VAL A 57 13.87 2.75 2.00
C VAL A 57 14.32 1.38 2.46
N HIS A 58 14.23 1.12 3.75
CA HIS A 58 14.47 -0.21 4.28
C HIS A 58 13.42 -0.51 5.33
N TRP A 59 12.26 -1.01 4.90
CA TRP A 59 11.16 -1.36 5.80
C TRP A 59 11.11 -2.87 5.96
N THR A 60 11.55 -3.37 7.11
CA THR A 60 11.49 -4.80 7.44
C THR A 60 10.17 -5.14 8.13
N VAL A 61 9.77 -6.41 8.09
CA VAL A 61 8.56 -6.87 8.78
C VAL A 61 8.74 -6.78 10.30
N GLY A 62 7.74 -6.24 10.97
CA GLY A 62 7.76 -5.86 12.37
C GLY A 62 8.39 -4.48 12.61
N SER A 63 8.67 -3.71 11.55
CA SER A 63 9.11 -2.32 11.69
C SER A 63 7.95 -1.35 11.55
N GLU A 64 7.90 -0.40 12.46
CA GLU A 64 7.03 0.77 12.38
C GLU A 64 7.82 2.02 12.74
N GLY A 65 7.48 3.14 12.12
CA GLY A 65 8.17 4.38 12.37
C GLY A 65 7.84 5.49 11.41
N VAL A 66 8.44 6.63 11.70
CA VAL A 66 8.44 7.80 10.84
C VAL A 66 9.67 7.69 9.93
N PRO A 67 9.52 7.78 8.60
CA PRO A 67 10.68 7.75 7.71
C PRO A 67 11.53 9.03 7.86
N SER A 68 12.75 9.03 7.31
CA SER A 68 13.63 10.22 7.35
C SER A 68 12.97 11.45 6.73
N GLU A 69 13.34 12.66 7.16
CA GLU A 69 12.76 13.91 6.64
C GLU A 69 12.85 14.00 5.10
N ASP A 70 13.97 13.60 4.49
CA ASP A 70 14.09 13.55 3.02
C ASP A 70 13.03 12.64 2.38
N VAL A 71 12.80 11.46 2.95
CA VAL A 71 11.77 10.52 2.45
C VAL A 71 10.37 11.09 2.71
N GLN A 72 10.13 11.77 3.82
CA GLN A 72 8.84 12.41 4.10
C GLN A 72 8.56 13.58 3.14
N ASP A 73 9.60 14.34 2.76
CA ASP A 73 9.48 15.47 1.85
C ASP A 73 9.31 15.00 0.40
N GLU A 74 10.09 14.01 -0.03
CA GLU A 74 9.98 13.43 -1.37
C GLU A 74 8.69 12.64 -1.55
N THR A 75 8.36 11.77 -0.59
CA THR A 75 7.22 10.84 -0.74
C THR A 75 5.93 11.36 -0.15
N GLY A 76 5.95 12.28 0.82
CA GLY A 76 4.76 12.67 1.57
C GLY A 76 4.32 11.65 2.64
N ILE A 77 5.00 10.51 2.77
CA ILE A 77 4.71 9.49 3.78
C ILE A 77 5.23 9.95 5.13
N THR A 78 4.34 10.22 6.07
CA THR A 78 4.69 10.67 7.43
C THR A 78 4.88 9.52 8.41
N TRP A 79 4.30 8.35 8.12
CA TRP A 79 4.42 7.18 8.98
C TRP A 79 4.22 5.89 8.19
N TYR A 80 4.91 4.84 8.58
CA TYR A 80 4.73 3.50 8.03
C TYR A 80 4.77 2.44 9.14
N LYS A 81 4.15 1.31 8.85
CA LYS A 81 4.17 0.10 9.66
C LYS A 81 4.05 -1.10 8.75
N LEU A 82 5.08 -1.92 8.74
CA LEU A 82 5.06 -3.20 8.05
C LEU A 82 4.99 -4.31 9.09
N ASP A 83 3.87 -5.01 9.18
CA ASP A 83 3.67 -6.11 10.13
C ASP A 83 3.15 -7.37 9.43
N LYS A 84 3.06 -8.47 10.15
CA LYS A 84 2.41 -9.66 9.65
C LYS A 84 0.90 -9.44 9.68
N ALA A 85 0.22 -9.84 8.62
CA ALA A 85 -1.23 -9.86 8.62
C ALA A 85 -1.74 -10.90 9.64
N GLU A 86 -2.99 -10.74 10.07
CA GLU A 86 -3.60 -11.65 11.04
C GLU A 86 -3.63 -13.09 10.53
N TRP A 87 -3.63 -14.09 11.42
CA TRP A 87 -3.52 -15.51 11.02
C TRP A 87 -4.70 -16.03 10.18
N TRP A 88 -5.83 -15.31 10.19
CA TRP A 88 -6.98 -15.58 9.33
C TRP A 88 -6.92 -14.87 7.97
N SER A 89 -6.00 -13.92 7.78
CA SER A 89 -5.84 -13.25 6.49
C SER A 89 -5.21 -14.21 5.47
N PRO A 90 -5.70 -14.25 4.23
CA PRO A 90 -5.08 -15.02 3.15
C PRO A 90 -3.72 -14.44 2.71
N TYR A 91 -3.41 -13.21 3.15
CA TYR A 91 -2.13 -12.53 2.95
C TYR A 91 -1.25 -12.69 4.18
N THR A 92 0.06 -12.69 4.01
CA THR A 92 1.01 -12.90 5.11
C THR A 92 1.49 -11.58 5.73
N TYR A 93 1.51 -10.50 4.96
CA TYR A 93 2.08 -9.21 5.36
C TYR A 93 1.08 -8.09 5.13
N LYS A 94 1.12 -7.10 6.01
CA LYS A 94 0.32 -5.88 5.97
C LYS A 94 1.23 -4.68 6.12
N LEU A 95 1.34 -3.88 5.06
CA LEU A 95 2.01 -2.58 5.06
C LEU A 95 0.95 -1.50 5.24
N THR A 96 0.97 -0.80 6.36
CA THR A 96 0.17 0.39 6.61
C THR A 96 1.03 1.62 6.49
N ILE A 97 0.57 2.64 5.78
CA ILE A 97 1.22 3.94 5.67
C ILE A 97 0.23 5.06 6.02
N VAL A 98 0.79 6.20 6.39
CA VAL A 98 0.07 7.47 6.48
C VAL A 98 0.80 8.47 5.60
N ALA A 99 0.12 8.94 4.57
CA ALA A 99 0.61 9.97 3.68
C ALA A 99 -0.16 11.26 3.91
N LYS A 100 0.55 12.39 3.95
CA LYS A 100 -0.06 13.72 4.02
C LYS A 100 -0.42 14.27 2.63
N ASP A 101 0.09 13.63 1.58
CA ASP A 101 -0.05 14.03 0.17
C ASP A 101 -0.70 12.91 -0.65
N THR A 102 -1.48 13.31 -1.66
CA THR A 102 -2.06 12.40 -2.65
C THR A 102 -1.01 12.01 -3.69
N TYR A 103 -0.75 10.71 -3.83
CA TYR A 103 0.17 10.14 -4.83
C TYR A 103 -0.21 8.69 -5.13
N ASN A 104 0.19 8.20 -6.30
CA ASN A 104 0.16 6.77 -6.60
C ASN A 104 1.47 6.10 -6.14
N TYR A 105 1.49 5.57 -4.92
CA TYR A 105 2.69 4.95 -4.38
C TYR A 105 2.92 3.57 -5.00
N VAL A 106 4.16 3.30 -5.38
CA VAL A 106 4.63 2.00 -5.85
C VAL A 106 5.72 1.52 -4.89
N PHE A 107 5.42 0.49 -4.12
CA PHE A 107 6.38 -0.13 -3.20
C PHE A 107 7.06 -1.30 -3.89
N TYR A 108 8.38 -1.33 -3.85
CA TYR A 108 9.20 -2.40 -4.40
C TYR A 108 9.83 -3.19 -3.26
N ASP A 109 9.62 -4.50 -3.26
CA ASP A 109 10.23 -5.38 -2.28
C ASP A 109 11.54 -6.02 -2.78
N GLU A 110 12.29 -6.62 -1.86
CA GLU A 110 13.60 -7.21 -2.15
C GLU A 110 13.52 -8.43 -3.11
N SER A 111 12.34 -9.01 -3.33
CA SER A 111 12.14 -10.04 -4.36
C SER A 111 12.12 -9.45 -5.78
N GLY A 112 12.01 -8.13 -5.92
CA GLY A 112 11.79 -7.46 -7.20
C GLY A 112 10.31 -7.37 -7.60
N ASP A 113 9.41 -7.73 -6.70
CA ASP A 113 7.98 -7.51 -6.84
C ASP A 113 7.63 -6.04 -6.52
N TYR A 114 6.46 -5.61 -6.98
CA TYR A 114 5.95 -4.28 -6.66
C TYR A 114 4.45 -4.25 -6.39
N TYR A 115 4.05 -3.29 -5.57
CA TYR A 115 2.68 -3.09 -5.10
C TYR A 115 2.28 -1.63 -5.29
N THR A 116 1.17 -1.39 -5.97
CA THR A 116 0.63 -0.04 -6.19
C THR A 116 -0.43 0.30 -5.16
N LEU A 117 -0.39 1.53 -4.65
CA LEU A 117 -1.31 2.07 -3.66
C LEU A 117 -1.62 3.53 -4.00
N GLY A 118 -2.82 3.76 -4.52
CA GLY A 118 -3.33 5.10 -4.77
C GLY A 118 -3.82 5.77 -3.49
N VAL A 119 -3.15 6.85 -3.08
CA VAL A 119 -3.63 7.74 -2.03
C VAL A 119 -4.29 8.94 -2.70
N TRP A 120 -5.62 9.03 -2.58
CA TRP A 120 -6.45 10.06 -3.21
C TRP A 120 -7.01 11.06 -2.19
N GLN A 121 -6.91 10.74 -0.90
CA GLN A 121 -7.24 11.64 0.19
C GLN A 121 -6.14 11.59 1.24
N ASN A 122 -5.77 12.77 1.73
CA ASN A 122 -4.73 12.97 2.74
C ASN A 122 -5.18 12.52 4.14
N ALA A 123 -6.47 12.21 4.31
CA ALA A 123 -7.04 11.75 5.56
C ALA A 123 -6.98 10.22 5.65
N GLY A 124 -6.40 9.74 6.75
CA GLY A 124 -6.46 8.34 7.16
C GLY A 124 -5.17 7.53 6.96
N THR A 125 -5.31 6.23 7.13
CA THR A 125 -4.24 5.25 6.95
C THR A 125 -4.56 4.39 5.74
N HIS A 126 -3.55 4.06 4.97
CA HIS A 126 -3.66 3.19 3.80
C HIS A 126 -2.92 1.90 4.08
N SER A 127 -3.57 0.78 3.85
CA SER A 127 -3.02 -0.54 4.10
C SER A 127 -2.92 -1.33 2.80
N VAL A 128 -1.80 -2.01 2.61
CA VAL A 128 -1.55 -2.96 1.53
C VAL A 128 -1.31 -4.31 2.20
N GLU A 129 -2.11 -5.30 1.87
CA GLU A 129 -1.87 -6.69 2.27
C GLU A 129 -1.37 -7.50 1.09
N TYR A 130 -0.25 -8.20 1.28
CA TYR A 130 0.42 -8.93 0.20
C TYR A 130 1.08 -10.21 0.73
N ARG A 131 1.45 -11.07 -0.22
CA ARG A 131 2.24 -12.28 0.01
C ARG A 131 3.53 -12.19 -0.79
N SER A 132 4.67 -12.09 -0.11
CA SER A 132 5.99 -12.14 -0.75
C SER A 132 6.93 -13.04 0.04
N GLY A 133 7.81 -13.75 -0.66
CA GLY A 133 8.92 -14.48 -0.02
C GLY A 133 9.93 -13.54 0.66
N LYS A 134 10.01 -12.28 0.18
CA LYS A 134 10.86 -11.23 0.72
C LYS A 134 10.04 -9.95 0.92
N PRO A 135 9.32 -9.84 2.05
CA PRO A 135 8.39 -8.73 2.28
C PRO A 135 9.05 -7.38 2.54
N THR A 136 10.38 -7.33 2.70
CA THR A 136 11.10 -6.09 2.99
C THR A 136 10.99 -5.12 1.81
N ILE A 137 10.45 -3.93 2.07
CA ILE A 137 10.39 -2.87 1.06
C ILE A 137 11.74 -2.17 1.01
N VAL A 138 12.32 -2.14 -0.20
CA VAL A 138 13.64 -1.58 -0.46
C VAL A 138 13.58 -0.29 -1.26
N SER A 139 12.48 -0.04 -1.96
CA SER A 139 12.32 1.18 -2.75
C SER A 139 10.86 1.60 -2.87
N ILE A 140 10.63 2.91 -2.99
CA ILE A 140 9.31 3.51 -3.19
C ILE A 140 9.39 4.42 -4.42
N SER A 141 8.33 4.44 -5.21
CA SER A 141 8.12 5.44 -6.25
C SER A 141 6.73 6.04 -6.12
N GLY A 142 6.51 7.21 -6.69
CA GLY A 142 5.22 7.88 -6.68
C GLY A 142 5.10 8.83 -7.85
N SER A 143 3.89 8.93 -8.39
CA SER A 143 3.54 9.81 -9.51
C SER A 143 2.12 10.33 -9.38
#